data_AF-R7UB43-F1
#
_entry.id   AF-R7UB43-F1
#
_cell.length_a   1.000
_cell.length_b   1.000
_cell.length_c   1.000
_cell.angle_alpha   90.00
_cell.angle_beta   90.00
_cell.angle_gamma   90.00
#
_symmetry.space_group_name_H-M   'P 1'
#
loop_
_entity.id
_entity.type
_entity.pdbx_description
1 polymer ?
#
loop_
_entity_poly.entity_id
_entity_poly.type
_entity_poly.pdbx_seq_one_letter_code
_entity_poly.pdbx_strand_id
1 'polypeptide(L)'
;PVLPVIVIDELSQAVPLAQALSAGGIHVFEVTLRTACALEAIQEIKAAMPDCITGAGTVTSPDQIDEVLKAGADFAVSPGATPALLKAASQQKLSLIPGVSTPSDVIQAIEHGYELLKLFPAE
;
A
#
# COMPACT_ATOMS: atom_id res chain seq x y z
N PRO A 1 1.61 -2.65 -17.95
CA PRO A 1 2.24 -2.08 -16.73
C PRO A 1 1.88 -2.93 -15.51
N VAL A 2 2.78 -3.04 -14.53
CA VAL A 2 2.67 -3.93 -13.37
C VAL A 2 3.07 -3.17 -12.11
N LEU A 3 2.34 -3.35 -11.01
CA LEU A 3 2.74 -2.89 -9.67
C LEU A 3 3.39 -4.07 -8.93
N PRO A 4 4.68 -4.02 -8.57
CA PRO A 4 5.32 -5.10 -7.83
C PRO A 4 4.78 -5.16 -6.40
N VAL A 5 4.34 -6.36 -5.99
CA VAL A 5 3.99 -6.68 -4.60
C VAL A 5 5.26 -7.15 -3.91
N ILE A 6 5.82 -6.32 -3.04
CA ILE A 6 7.14 -6.53 -2.45
C ILE A 6 7.01 -7.05 -1.02
N VAL A 7 7.75 -8.12 -0.71
CA VAL A 7 7.99 -8.61 0.65
C VAL A 7 9.47 -8.37 0.94
N ILE A 8 9.78 -7.72 2.06
CA ILE A 8 11.15 -7.38 2.47
C ILE A 8 11.39 -8.06 3.82
N ASP A 9 12.20 -9.12 3.84
CA ASP A 9 12.52 -9.84 5.08
C ASP A 9 13.65 -9.16 5.87
N GLU A 10 14.60 -8.55 5.16
CA GLU A 10 15.76 -7.87 5.73
C GLU A 10 15.77 -6.39 5.31
N LEU A 11 15.83 -5.48 6.28
CA LEU A 11 15.81 -4.04 6.02
C LEU A 11 16.92 -3.59 5.06
N SER A 12 18.09 -4.22 5.14
CA SER A 12 19.25 -3.95 4.27
C SER A 12 18.95 -4.15 2.78
N GLN A 13 17.92 -4.92 2.43
CA GLN A 13 17.52 -5.20 1.04
C GLN A 13 16.55 -4.15 0.48
N ALA A 14 15.94 -3.29 1.32
CA ALA A 14 14.87 -2.40 0.91
C ALA A 14 15.28 -1.43 -0.22
N VAL A 15 16.33 -0.65 0.01
CA VAL A 15 16.83 0.34 -0.95
C VAL A 15 17.47 -0.32 -2.17
N PRO A 16 18.36 -1.34 -2.05
CA PRO A 16 18.92 -2.04 -3.22
C PRO A 16 17.85 -2.63 -4.13
N LEU A 17 16.78 -3.20 -3.56
CA LEU A 17 15.67 -3.76 -4.34
C LEU A 17 14.90 -2.66 -5.09
N ALA A 18 14.55 -1.56 -4.41
CA ALA A 18 13.86 -0.43 -5.04
C ALA A 18 14.69 0.20 -6.17
N GLN A 19 16.01 0.33 -5.97
CA GLN A 19 16.94 0.81 -7.01
C GLN A 19 16.98 -0.13 -8.22
N ALA A 20 17.02 -1.44 -7.99
CA ALA A 20 17.00 -2.43 -9.07
C ALA A 20 15.69 -2.37 -9.88
N LEU A 21 14.54 -2.24 -9.21
CA LEU A 21 13.24 -2.07 -9.87
C LEU A 21 13.18 -0.76 -10.68
N SER A 22 13.67 0.34 -10.11
CA SER A 22 13.74 1.64 -10.80
C SER A 22 14.67 1.60 -12.02
N ALA A 23 15.81 0.93 -11.93
CA ALA A 23 16.70 0.70 -13.07
C ALA A 23 16.03 -0.14 -14.17
N GLY A 24 15.09 -1.01 -13.79
CA GLY A 24 14.22 -1.76 -14.70
C GLY A 24 13.01 -0.98 -15.23
N GLY A 25 12.87 0.30 -14.88
CA GLY A 25 11.77 1.18 -15.34
C GLY A 25 10.48 1.11 -14.51
N ILE A 26 10.52 0.51 -13.32
CA ILE A 26 9.40 0.48 -12.37
C ILE A 26 9.68 1.49 -11.26
N HIS A 27 8.88 2.57 -11.20
CA HIS A 27 9.05 3.67 -10.23
C HIS A 27 7.91 3.74 -9.19
N VAL A 28 7.06 2.71 -9.14
CA VAL A 28 5.94 2.59 -8.19
C VAL A 28 6.07 1.26 -7.46
N PHE A 29 6.04 1.28 -6.13
CA PHE A 29 6.30 0.12 -5.27
C PHE A 29 5.15 -0.11 -4.29
N GLU A 30 4.73 -1.36 -4.09
CA GLU A 30 3.83 -1.77 -3.00
C GLU A 30 4.62 -2.62 -1.99
N VAL A 31 5.08 -2.02 -0.89
CA VAL A 31 5.76 -2.75 0.20
C VAL A 31 4.71 -3.34 1.13
N THR A 32 4.59 -4.66 1.19
CA THR A 32 3.56 -5.33 1.99
C THR A 32 3.91 -5.35 3.48
N LEU A 33 2.94 -5.04 4.34
CA LEU A 33 3.04 -5.14 5.79
C LEU A 33 2.99 -6.60 6.29
N ARG A 34 3.84 -7.46 5.72
CA ARG A 34 3.92 -8.91 6.02
C ARG A 34 5.16 -9.29 6.81
N THR A 35 6.05 -8.34 7.05
CA THR A 35 7.31 -8.52 7.79
C THR A 35 7.47 -7.41 8.82
N ALA A 36 8.27 -7.66 9.87
CA ALA A 36 8.46 -6.72 10.96
C ALA A 36 9.14 -5.41 10.53
N CYS A 37 9.96 -5.44 9.47
CA CYS A 37 10.71 -4.29 8.98
C CYS A 37 9.99 -3.50 7.87
N ALA A 38 8.75 -3.85 7.50
CA ALA A 38 8.06 -3.26 6.35
C ALA A 38 7.88 -1.73 6.45
N LEU A 39 7.52 -1.21 7.65
CA LEU A 39 7.36 0.23 7.86
C LEU A 39 8.70 0.97 7.77
N GLU A 40 9.75 0.42 8.38
CA GLU A 40 11.12 0.97 8.29
C GLU A 40 11.63 0.92 6.84
N ALA A 41 11.31 -0.14 6.09
CA ALA A 41 11.68 -0.27 4.70
C ALA A 41 11.00 0.82 3.82
N ILE A 42 9.73 1.14 4.07
CA ILE A 42 9.06 2.27 3.39
C ILE A 42 9.81 3.58 3.68
N GLN A 43 10.19 3.83 4.94
CA GLN A 43 10.93 5.04 5.33
C GLN A 43 12.27 5.14 4.61
N GLU A 44 13.07 4.07 4.62
CA GLU A 44 14.38 4.03 3.96
C GLU A 44 14.28 4.23 2.44
N ILE A 45 13.29 3.59 1.80
CA ILE A 45 13.05 3.76 0.35
C ILE A 45 12.63 5.21 0.04
N LYS A 46 11.70 5.79 0.81
CA LYS A 46 11.25 7.18 0.62
C LYS A 46 12.39 8.17 0.82
N ALA A 47 13.27 7.94 1.79
CA ALA A 47 14.42 8.79 2.04
C ALA A 47 15.48 8.69 0.93
N ALA A 48 15.76 7.48 0.44
CA ALA A 48 16.78 7.24 -0.57
C ALA A 48 16.32 7.58 -2.00
N MET A 49 15.01 7.47 -2.28
CA MET A 49 14.43 7.56 -3.62
C MET A 49 13.15 8.43 -3.63
N PRO A 50 13.25 9.73 -3.30
CA PRO A 50 12.07 10.60 -3.12
C PRO A 50 11.22 10.78 -4.38
N ASP A 51 11.81 10.60 -5.57
CA ASP A 51 11.11 10.71 -6.85
C ASP A 51 10.27 9.45 -7.20
N CYS A 52 10.48 8.35 -6.48
CA CYS A 52 9.68 7.13 -6.66
C CYS A 52 8.43 7.16 -5.75
N ILE A 53 7.36 6.54 -6.24
CA ILE A 53 6.11 6.39 -5.48
C ILE A 53 6.20 5.08 -4.69
N THR A 54 6.16 5.17 -3.37
CA THR A 54 6.22 4.00 -2.47
C THR A 54 4.96 3.96 -1.63
N GLY A 55 4.14 2.93 -1.85
CA GLY A 55 2.94 2.68 -1.06
C GLY A 55 3.08 1.47 -0.14
N ALA A 56 2.16 1.38 0.82
CA ALA A 56 2.04 0.23 1.70
C ALA A 56 0.99 -0.76 1.17
N GLY A 57 1.32 -2.04 1.12
CA GLY A 57 0.38 -3.12 0.78
C GLY A 57 -0.01 -3.94 2.01
N THR A 58 -1.06 -4.74 1.90
CA THR A 58 -1.54 -5.57 3.02
C THR A 58 -1.93 -4.73 4.26
N VAL A 59 -2.48 -3.53 4.04
CA VAL A 59 -3.05 -2.73 5.14
C VAL A 59 -4.42 -3.30 5.48
N THR A 60 -4.63 -3.72 6.74
CA THR A 60 -5.79 -4.52 7.16
C THR A 60 -6.58 -3.93 8.31
N SER A 61 -6.00 -2.98 9.06
CA SER A 61 -6.67 -2.33 10.19
C SER A 61 -6.65 -0.80 10.08
N PRO A 62 -7.62 -0.11 10.72
CA PRO A 62 -7.60 1.34 10.85
C PRO A 62 -6.30 1.89 11.46
N ASP A 63 -5.75 1.21 12.47
CA ASP A 63 -4.55 1.66 13.19
C ASP A 63 -3.32 1.72 12.27
N GLN A 64 -3.24 0.81 11.29
CA GLN A 64 -2.17 0.78 10.31
C GLN A 64 -2.19 1.99 9.35
N ILE A 65 -3.31 2.71 9.21
CA ILE A 65 -3.37 3.92 8.38
C ILE A 65 -2.40 4.99 8.91
N ASP A 66 -2.39 5.18 10.22
CA ASP A 66 -1.50 6.16 10.86
C ASP A 66 -0.04 5.71 10.80
N GLU A 67 0.21 4.41 10.94
CA GLU A 67 1.55 3.83 10.85
C GLU A 67 2.17 4.04 9.47
N VAL A 68 1.43 3.74 8.39
CA VAL A 68 1.94 3.88 7.02
C VAL A 68 2.11 5.35 6.61
N LEU A 69 1.25 6.24 7.08
CA LEU A 69 1.41 7.68 6.90
C LEU A 69 2.67 8.20 7.58
N LYS A 70 2.92 7.78 8.83
CA LYS A 70 4.15 8.12 9.56
C LYS A 70 5.39 7.52 8.91
N ALA A 71 5.26 6.39 8.22
CA ALA A 71 6.32 5.82 7.40
C ALA A 71 6.59 6.60 6.10
N GLY A 72 5.70 7.51 5.72
CA GLY A 72 5.83 8.32 4.51
C GLY A 72 5.28 7.65 3.25
N ALA A 73 4.41 6.65 3.39
CA ALA A 73 3.77 5.99 2.24
C ALA A 73 2.92 6.98 1.43
N ASP A 74 3.05 6.94 0.11
CA ASP A 74 2.30 7.79 -0.81
C ASP A 74 0.85 7.31 -1.01
N PHE A 75 0.62 6.00 -0.87
CA PHE A 75 -0.68 5.35 -0.97
C PHE A 75 -0.71 4.08 -0.11
N ALA A 76 -1.92 3.54 0.11
CA ALA A 76 -2.11 2.25 0.74
C ALA A 76 -2.97 1.31 -0.11
N VAL A 77 -2.72 0.01 0.01
CA VAL A 77 -3.48 -1.06 -0.64
C VAL A 77 -3.91 -2.07 0.41
N SER A 78 -5.20 -2.37 0.43
CA SER A 78 -5.77 -3.38 1.31
C SER A 78 -6.18 -4.62 0.50
N PRO A 79 -6.07 -5.84 1.06
CA PRO A 79 -6.62 -7.03 0.43
C PRO A 79 -8.15 -7.11 0.54
N GLY A 80 -8.78 -6.24 1.34
CA GLY A 80 -10.24 -6.19 1.52
C GLY A 80 -10.76 -4.79 1.86
N ALA A 81 -12.05 -4.71 2.21
CA ALA A 81 -12.70 -3.46 2.58
C ALA A 81 -13.56 -3.68 3.84
N THR A 82 -13.37 -2.85 4.87
CA THR A 82 -14.26 -2.79 6.03
C THR A 82 -14.70 -1.35 6.25
N PRO A 83 -15.91 -1.08 6.79
CA PRO A 83 -16.36 0.30 7.00
C PRO A 83 -15.38 1.10 7.86
N ALA A 84 -14.79 0.46 8.87
CA ALA A 84 -13.81 1.08 9.76
C ALA A 84 -12.53 1.49 9.01
N LEU A 85 -11.99 0.60 8.16
CA LEU A 85 -10.79 0.89 7.37
C LEU A 85 -11.03 2.00 6.34
N LEU A 86 -12.14 1.91 5.60
CA LEU A 86 -12.52 2.90 4.60
C LEU A 86 -12.71 4.30 5.21
N LYS A 87 -13.32 4.36 6.40
CA LYS A 87 -13.51 5.61 7.15
C LYS A 87 -12.20 6.18 7.71
N ALA A 88 -11.32 5.34 8.24
CA ALA A 88 -10.05 5.79 8.79
C ALA A 88 -9.15 6.42 7.71
N ALA A 89 -9.04 5.76 6.55
CA ALA A 89 -8.26 6.29 5.43
C ALA A 89 -8.81 7.62 4.89
N SER A 90 -10.14 7.77 4.78
CA SER A 90 -10.75 9.01 4.29
C SER A 90 -10.55 10.19 5.26
N GLN A 91 -10.52 9.95 6.57
CA GLN A 91 -10.26 10.97 7.59
C GLN A 91 -8.81 11.48 7.55
N GLN A 92 -7.85 10.58 7.30
CA GLN A 92 -6.42 10.90 7.27
C GLN A 92 -5.92 11.38 5.89
N LYS A 93 -6.81 11.49 4.89
CA LYS A 93 -6.48 11.85 3.49
C LYS A 93 -5.42 10.96 2.84
N LEU A 94 -5.27 9.71 3.30
CA LEU A 94 -4.42 8.72 2.64
C LEU A 94 -5.16 8.14 1.43
N SER A 95 -4.52 8.10 0.27
CA SER A 95 -5.05 7.42 -0.90
C SER A 95 -5.04 5.90 -0.69
N LEU A 96 -6.15 5.35 -0.20
CA LEU A 96 -6.36 3.92 -0.03
C LEU A 96 -7.00 3.31 -1.29
N ILE A 97 -6.47 2.17 -1.75
CA ILE A 97 -7.04 1.29 -2.77
C ILE A 97 -7.57 0.04 -2.05
N PRO A 98 -8.86 0.00 -1.69
CA PRO A 98 -9.43 -1.12 -0.95
C PRO A 98 -9.63 -2.36 -1.83
N GLY A 99 -9.52 -3.53 -1.21
CA GLY A 99 -9.74 -4.81 -1.88
C GLY A 99 -11.22 -5.17 -1.94
N VAL A 100 -11.65 -5.75 -3.05
CA VAL A 100 -13.02 -6.21 -3.29
C VAL A 100 -13.01 -7.56 -4.01
N SER A 101 -14.00 -8.38 -3.73
CA SER A 101 -14.19 -9.70 -4.36
C SER A 101 -15.63 -9.95 -4.81
N THR A 102 -16.59 -9.19 -4.27
CA THR A 102 -18.02 -9.32 -4.57
C THR A 102 -18.65 -7.98 -4.98
N PRO A 103 -19.82 -7.98 -5.65
CA PRO A 103 -20.57 -6.75 -5.91
C PRO A 103 -20.93 -5.97 -4.64
N SER A 104 -21.16 -6.65 -3.52
CA SER A 104 -21.45 -5.99 -2.24
C SER A 104 -20.24 -5.21 -1.71
N ASP A 105 -19.03 -5.77 -1.84
CA ASP A 105 -17.79 -5.08 -1.45
C ASP A 105 -17.59 -3.81 -2.30
N VAL A 106 -17.89 -3.90 -3.61
CA VAL A 106 -17.82 -2.77 -4.55
C VAL A 106 -18.79 -1.66 -4.16
N ILE A 107 -20.07 -2.00 -3.91
CA ILE A 107 -21.08 -1.03 -3.49
C ILE A 107 -20.65 -0.34 -2.19
N GLN A 108 -20.17 -1.11 -1.21
CA GLN A 108 -19.70 -0.56 0.05
C GLN A 108 -18.53 0.41 -0.13
N ALA A 109 -17.56 0.08 -0.99
CA ALA A 109 -16.43 0.96 -1.27
C ALA A 109 -16.90 2.27 -1.95
N ILE A 110 -17.81 2.18 -2.92
CA ILE A 110 -18.40 3.34 -3.62
C ILE A 110 -19.21 4.22 -2.65
N GLU A 111 -19.97 3.64 -1.72
CA GLU A 111 -20.70 4.39 -0.68
C GLU A 111 -19.77 5.22 0.21
N HIS A 112 -18.50 4.79 0.36
CA HIS A 112 -17.46 5.52 1.07
C HIS A 112 -16.64 6.45 0.15
N GLY A 113 -17.00 6.58 -1.13
CA GLY A 113 -16.36 7.47 -2.10
C GLY A 113 -15.12 6.88 -2.80
N TYR A 114 -14.92 5.57 -2.77
CA TYR A 114 -13.78 4.93 -3.45
C TYR A 114 -14.13 4.53 -4.89
N GLU A 115 -13.30 4.98 -5.83
CA GLU A 115 -13.46 4.71 -7.27
C GLU A 115 -12.40 3.74 -7.83
N LEU A 116 -11.24 3.64 -7.14
CA LEU A 116 -10.15 2.73 -7.49
C LEU A 116 -10.11 1.58 -6.50
N LEU A 117 -10.34 0.36 -6.99
CA LEU A 117 -10.49 -0.85 -6.18
C LEU A 117 -9.49 -1.93 -6.63
N LYS A 118 -9.00 -2.74 -5.68
CA LYS A 118 -8.20 -3.93 -5.96
C LYS A 118 -9.11 -5.16 -6.02
N LEU A 119 -9.20 -5.82 -7.17
CA LEU A 119 -9.84 -7.13 -7.25
C LEU A 119 -8.91 -8.18 -6.62
N PHE A 120 -9.32 -8.82 -5.53
CA PHE A 120 -8.47 -9.81 -4.84
C PHE A 120 -9.27 -10.85 -4.04
N PRO A 121 -8.93 -12.16 -4.13
CA PRO A 121 -8.10 -12.75 -5.17
C PRO A 121 -8.80 -12.64 -6.54
N ALA A 122 -8.01 -12.48 -7.62
CA ALA A 122 -8.54 -12.26 -8.97
C ALA A 122 -8.69 -13.55 -9.80
N GLU A 123 -8.13 -14.65 -9.30
CA GLU A 123 -8.11 -15.98 -9.95
C GLU A 123 -9.31 -16.85 -9.58
#